data_AF-A0A1I5YPL2-F1
#
_entry.id   AF-A0A1I5YPL2-F1
#
_cell.length_a   1.000
_cell.length_b   1.000
_cell.length_c   1.000
_cell.angle_alpha   90.00
_cell.angle_beta   90.00
_cell.angle_gamma   90.00
#
_symmetry.space_group_name_H-M   'P 1'
#
loop_
_entity.id
_entity.type
_entity.pdbx_description
1 polymer ?
#
loop_
_entity_poly.entity_id
_entity_poly.type
_entity_poly.pdbx_seq_one_letter_code
_entity_poly.pdbx_strand_id
1 'polypeptide(L)'
;MALTAKQAAFVDEYLKDLNATQACIRAGYSAKTADRIGPELLGKTCVAAAIRAAQAERSQRVKVDADYVLNRLAEIDQLDVVDILDGAGNFLPVAQWPKPWRLTISGLDVQELMSGDTASIIRKIKWPDKLRNLELIGKHVGVNAFREQLEVNVNVSLADRIAKARERAKRGD
;
A
#
# COMPACT_ATOMS: atom_id res chain seq x y z
N MET A 1 -17.74 -18.29 -17.89
CA MET A 1 -18.97 -18.36 -17.06
C MET A 1 -19.28 -16.96 -16.55
N ALA A 2 -20.52 -16.51 -16.66
CA ALA A 2 -20.95 -15.19 -16.18
C ALA A 2 -21.15 -15.22 -14.64
N LEU A 3 -20.93 -14.08 -13.98
CA LEU A 3 -21.22 -13.89 -12.56
C LEU A 3 -22.72 -13.89 -12.31
N THR A 4 -23.16 -14.46 -11.18
CA THR A 4 -24.54 -14.25 -10.71
C THR A 4 -24.69 -12.85 -10.12
N ALA A 5 -25.93 -12.35 -10.02
CA ALA A 5 -26.21 -11.03 -9.43
C ALA A 5 -25.64 -10.87 -8.01
N LYS A 6 -25.75 -11.90 -7.16
CA LYS A 6 -25.17 -11.90 -5.80
C LYS A 6 -23.63 -11.95 -5.81
N GLN A 7 -23.02 -12.59 -6.79
CA GLN A 7 -21.56 -12.59 -6.95
C GLN A 7 -21.06 -11.22 -7.42
N ALA A 8 -21.76 -10.58 -8.36
CA ALA A 8 -21.44 -9.23 -8.81
C ALA A 8 -21.54 -8.23 -7.64
N ALA A 9 -22.65 -8.26 -6.88
CA ALA A 9 -22.81 -7.43 -5.68
C ALA A 9 -21.70 -7.68 -4.64
N PHE A 10 -21.27 -8.94 -4.46
CA PHE A 10 -20.14 -9.25 -3.58
C PHE A 10 -18.84 -8.60 -4.05
N VAL A 11 -18.55 -8.63 -5.36
CA VAL A 11 -17.35 -7.98 -5.93
C VAL A 11 -17.36 -6.49 -5.63
N ASP A 12 -18.48 -5.81 -5.91
CA ASP A 12 -18.62 -4.37 -5.67
C ASP A 12 -18.45 -4.01 -4.20
N GLU A 13 -19.03 -4.81 -3.30
CA GLU A 13 -18.95 -4.58 -1.85
C GLU A 13 -17.57 -4.93 -1.28
N TYR A 14 -16.87 -5.91 -1.85
CA TYR A 14 -15.52 -6.29 -1.44
C TYR A 14 -14.48 -5.22 -1.80
N LEU A 15 -14.62 -4.55 -2.94
CA LEU A 15 -13.68 -3.53 -3.38
C LEU A 15 -13.73 -2.22 -2.58
N LYS A 16 -14.69 -2.08 -1.67
CA LYS A 16 -14.81 -0.91 -0.78
C LYS A 16 -13.80 -0.97 0.37
N ASP A 17 -13.67 -2.13 1.02
CA ASP A 17 -12.91 -2.29 2.27
C ASP A 17 -12.04 -3.56 2.31
N LEU A 18 -12.06 -4.38 1.25
CA LEU A 18 -11.38 -5.67 1.16
C LEU A 18 -11.76 -6.65 2.28
N ASN A 19 -12.96 -6.49 2.85
CA ASN A 19 -13.49 -7.36 3.89
C ASN A 19 -14.50 -8.35 3.32
N ALA A 20 -14.11 -9.62 3.17
CA ALA A 20 -14.93 -10.65 2.55
C ALA A 20 -16.23 -10.94 3.33
N THR A 21 -16.17 -10.96 4.66
CA THR A 21 -17.33 -11.22 5.51
C THR A 21 -18.36 -10.11 5.39
N GLN A 22 -17.91 -8.85 5.50
CA GLN A 22 -18.80 -7.70 5.39
C GLN A 22 -19.35 -7.53 3.96
N ALA A 23 -18.54 -7.82 2.94
CA ALA A 23 -18.98 -7.83 1.56
C ALA A 23 -20.09 -8.86 1.30
N CYS A 24 -19.98 -10.06 1.88
CA CYS A 24 -21.04 -11.07 1.83
C CYS A 24 -22.35 -10.57 2.43
N ILE A 25 -22.30 -9.95 3.61
CA ILE A 25 -23.49 -9.44 4.30
C ILE A 25 -24.17 -8.37 3.44
N ARG A 26 -23.40 -7.39 2.94
CA ARG A 26 -23.91 -6.30 2.10
C ARG A 26 -24.44 -6.79 0.75
N ALA A 27 -23.85 -7.85 0.19
CA ALA A 27 -24.31 -8.50 -1.03
C ALA A 27 -25.55 -9.41 -0.84
N GLY A 28 -26.13 -9.46 0.37
CA GLY A 28 -27.35 -10.21 0.65
C GLY A 28 -27.16 -11.71 0.85
N TYR A 29 -25.98 -12.13 1.30
CA TYR A 29 -25.77 -13.47 1.88
C TYR A 29 -26.17 -13.48 3.36
N SER A 30 -26.47 -14.67 3.89
CA SER A 30 -26.80 -14.84 5.31
C SER A 30 -25.63 -14.39 6.19
N ALA A 31 -25.89 -13.47 7.12
CA ALA A 31 -24.89 -13.00 8.07
C ALA A 31 -24.33 -14.14 8.94
N LYS A 32 -25.12 -15.17 9.22
CA LYS A 32 -24.70 -16.33 10.01
C LYS A 32 -23.64 -17.20 9.32
N THR A 33 -23.51 -17.11 8.00
CA THR A 33 -22.58 -17.93 7.22
C THR A 33 -21.64 -17.10 6.35
N ALA A 34 -21.64 -15.78 6.51
CA ALA A 34 -20.86 -14.85 5.69
C ALA A 34 -19.34 -15.04 5.88
N ASP A 35 -18.93 -15.42 7.07
CA ASP A 35 -17.55 -15.76 7.46
C ASP A 35 -16.99 -16.95 6.67
N ARG A 36 -17.83 -17.95 6.38
CA ARG A 36 -17.47 -19.10 5.55
C ARG A 36 -17.63 -18.83 4.05
N ILE A 37 -18.73 -18.16 3.65
CA ILE A 37 -19.03 -17.89 2.25
C ILE A 37 -18.03 -16.90 1.63
N GLY A 38 -17.56 -15.91 2.39
CA GLY A 38 -16.62 -14.90 1.88
C GLY A 38 -15.34 -15.50 1.30
N PRO A 39 -14.58 -16.30 2.06
CA PRO A 39 -13.41 -17.02 1.55
C PRO A 39 -13.72 -17.96 0.39
N GLU A 40 -14.86 -18.66 0.42
CA GLU A 40 -15.29 -19.52 -0.69
C GLU A 40 -15.53 -18.73 -1.98
N LEU A 41 -16.14 -17.55 -1.90
CA LEU A 41 -16.36 -16.67 -3.04
C LEU A 41 -15.03 -16.13 -3.59
N LEU A 42 -14.09 -15.74 -2.73
CA LEU A 42 -12.76 -15.32 -3.17
C LEU A 42 -12.00 -16.44 -3.89
N GLY A 43 -12.21 -17.70 -3.49
CA GLY A 43 -11.63 -18.87 -4.15
C GLY A 43 -12.24 -19.22 -5.51
N LYS A 44 -13.43 -18.71 -5.85
CA LYS A 44 -14.05 -18.98 -7.15
C LYS A 44 -13.35 -18.21 -8.26
N THR A 45 -12.89 -18.93 -9.28
CA THR A 45 -12.13 -18.36 -10.41
C THR A 45 -12.86 -17.22 -11.12
N CYS A 46 -14.18 -17.30 -11.27
CA CYS A 46 -14.99 -16.23 -11.88
C CYS A 46 -15.03 -14.95 -11.02
N VAL A 47 -15.14 -15.07 -9.70
CA VAL A 47 -15.17 -13.95 -8.76
C VAL A 47 -13.77 -13.33 -8.65
N ALA A 48 -12.73 -14.15 -8.51
CA ALA A 48 -11.35 -13.68 -8.48
C ALA A 48 -10.93 -12.98 -9.78
N ALA A 49 -11.41 -13.46 -10.93
CA ALA A 49 -11.20 -12.77 -12.20
C ALA A 49 -11.92 -11.41 -12.25
N ALA A 50 -13.16 -11.34 -11.76
CA ALA A 50 -13.94 -10.11 -11.70
C ALA A 50 -13.31 -9.05 -10.79
N ILE A 51 -12.84 -9.45 -9.60
CA ILE A 51 -12.13 -8.58 -8.66
C ILE A 51 -10.87 -8.01 -9.33
N ARG A 52 -10.06 -8.87 -9.98
CA ARG A 52 -8.85 -8.42 -10.68
C ARG A 52 -9.16 -7.44 -11.81
N ALA A 53 -10.20 -7.72 -12.62
CA ALA A 53 -10.62 -6.84 -13.69
C ALA A 53 -11.09 -5.47 -13.16
N ALA A 54 -11.93 -5.45 -12.14
CA ALA A 54 -12.43 -4.22 -11.52
C ALA A 54 -11.33 -3.43 -10.80
N GLN A 55 -10.35 -4.10 -10.17
CA GLN A 55 -9.16 -3.45 -9.62
C GLN A 55 -8.32 -2.81 -10.73
N ALA A 56 -8.10 -3.51 -11.85
CA ALA A 56 -7.37 -2.98 -12.99
C ALA A 56 -8.10 -1.76 -13.61
N GLU A 57 -9.42 -1.83 -13.79
CA GLU A 57 -10.22 -0.72 -14.29
C GLU A 57 -10.17 0.50 -13.35
N ARG A 58 -10.33 0.28 -12.03
CA ARG A 58 -10.20 1.34 -11.03
C ARG A 58 -8.81 1.97 -11.07
N SER A 59 -7.77 1.15 -11.20
CA SER A 59 -6.39 1.61 -11.30
C SER A 59 -6.15 2.42 -12.57
N GLN A 60 -6.68 1.99 -13.72
CA GLN A 60 -6.64 2.74 -14.99
C GLN A 60 -7.36 4.08 -14.88
N ARG A 61 -8.54 4.11 -14.25
CA ARG A 61 -9.33 5.33 -14.07
C ARG A 61 -8.62 6.36 -13.18
N VAL A 62 -7.99 5.90 -12.10
CA VAL A 62 -7.34 6.78 -11.12
C VAL A 62 -5.86 7.02 -11.46
N LYS A 63 -5.26 6.22 -12.36
CA LYS A 63 -3.84 6.21 -12.72
C LYS A 63 -2.91 6.07 -11.51
N VAL A 64 -3.39 5.33 -10.50
CA VAL A 64 -2.65 5.02 -9.28
C VAL A 64 -2.54 3.50 -9.24
N ASP A 65 -1.41 3.01 -9.72
CA ASP A 65 -0.99 1.62 -9.64
C ASP A 65 0.29 1.51 -8.79
N ALA A 66 0.83 0.29 -8.70
CA ALA A 66 2.07 0.04 -7.98
C ALA A 66 3.22 0.88 -8.55
N ASP A 67 3.30 1.06 -9.87
CA ASP A 67 4.36 1.81 -10.52
C ASP A 67 4.27 3.30 -10.20
N TYR A 68 3.06 3.87 -10.19
CA TYR A 68 2.82 5.24 -9.75
C TYR A 68 3.34 5.47 -8.32
N VAL A 69 3.02 4.57 -7.39
CA VAL A 69 3.47 4.68 -6.00
C VAL A 69 4.99 4.60 -5.93
N LEU A 70 5.60 3.64 -6.63
CA LEU A 70 7.06 3.48 -6.66
C LEU A 70 7.75 4.70 -7.24
N ASN A 71 7.24 5.24 -8.34
CA ASN A 71 7.77 6.45 -8.97
C ASN A 71 7.68 7.67 -8.04
N ARG A 72 6.58 7.81 -7.29
CA ARG A 72 6.44 8.89 -6.30
C ARG A 72 7.41 8.73 -5.13
N LEU A 73 7.65 7.51 -4.66
CA LEU A 73 8.65 7.27 -3.62
C LEU A 73 10.07 7.57 -4.16
N ALA A 74 10.41 7.12 -5.37
CA ALA A 74 11.69 7.40 -6.00
C ALA A 74 11.93 8.91 -6.19
N GLU A 75 10.92 9.66 -6.60
CA GLU A 75 10.99 11.12 -6.74
C GLU A 75 11.28 11.82 -5.39
N ILE A 76 10.73 11.32 -4.28
CA ILE A 76 11.04 11.83 -2.93
C ILE A 76 12.48 11.52 -2.52
N ASP A 77 12.96 10.32 -2.85
CA ASP A 77 14.31 9.88 -2.51
C ASP A 77 15.38 10.75 -3.19
N GLN A 78 15.13 11.06 -4.47
CA GLN A 78 16.02 11.83 -5.34
C GLN A 78 16.02 13.34 -5.08
N LEU A 79 15.18 13.86 -4.17
CA LEU A 79 15.17 15.29 -3.83
C LEU A 79 16.54 15.75 -3.35
N ASP A 80 17.11 16.76 -4.03
CA ASP A 80 18.36 17.40 -3.64
C ASP A 80 18.09 18.81 -3.11
N VAL A 81 18.64 19.12 -1.93
CA VAL A 81 18.42 20.41 -1.29
C VAL A 81 18.95 21.56 -2.14
N VAL A 82 19.97 21.31 -2.96
CA VAL A 82 20.54 22.31 -3.87
C VAL A 82 19.51 22.85 -4.86
N ASP A 83 18.47 22.08 -5.19
CA ASP A 83 17.38 22.50 -6.08
C ASP A 83 16.58 23.70 -5.57
N ILE A 84 16.63 23.97 -4.27
CA ILE A 84 15.86 25.04 -3.61
C ILE A 84 16.74 26.09 -2.92
N LEU A 85 18.05 26.06 -3.17
CA LEU A 85 19.01 27.02 -2.62
C LEU A 85 19.60 27.91 -3.72
N ASP A 86 19.91 29.16 -3.38
CA ASP A 86 20.72 30.04 -4.21
C ASP A 86 22.23 29.76 -4.03
N GLY A 87 23.07 30.44 -4.81
CA GLY A 87 24.53 30.30 -4.73
C GLY A 87 25.17 30.76 -3.41
N ALA A 88 24.41 31.42 -2.53
CA ALA A 88 24.83 31.82 -1.19
C ALA A 88 24.26 30.89 -0.09
N GLY A 89 23.49 29.85 -0.47
CA GLY A 89 22.88 28.90 0.45
C GLY A 89 21.58 29.38 1.08
N ASN A 90 20.96 30.46 0.59
CA ASN A 90 19.62 30.88 1.03
C ASN A 90 18.54 30.12 0.27
N PHE A 91 17.38 29.94 0.90
CA PHE A 91 16.23 29.38 0.20
C PHE A 91 15.74 30.29 -0.93
N LEU A 92 15.58 29.71 -2.12
CA LEU A 92 14.85 30.35 -3.21
C LEU A 92 13.40 30.64 -2.78
N PRO A 93 12.73 31.62 -3.41
CA PRO A 93 11.29 31.79 -3.25
C PRO A 93 10.54 30.50 -3.61
N VAL A 94 9.48 30.15 -2.84
CA VAL A 94 8.69 28.91 -3.05
C VAL A 94 8.15 28.79 -4.47
N ALA A 95 7.87 29.91 -5.15
CA ALA A 95 7.44 29.94 -6.55
C ALA A 95 8.49 29.35 -7.51
N GLN A 96 9.77 29.42 -7.16
CA GLN A 96 10.89 28.90 -7.95
C GLN A 96 11.21 27.44 -7.61
N TRP A 97 10.60 26.87 -6.57
CA TRP A 97 10.87 25.49 -6.19
C TRP A 97 10.33 24.53 -7.24
N PRO A 98 11.08 23.47 -7.59
CA PRO A 98 10.56 22.38 -8.38
C PRO A 98 9.27 21.81 -7.76
N LYS A 99 8.38 21.33 -8.63
CA LYS A 99 7.11 20.72 -8.19
C LYS A 99 7.29 19.59 -7.15
N PRO A 100 8.29 18.70 -7.26
CA PRO A 100 8.51 17.65 -6.26
C PRO A 100 8.65 18.24 -4.85
N TRP A 101 9.54 19.23 -4.70
CA TRP A 101 9.77 19.96 -3.45
C TRP A 101 8.51 20.58 -2.84
N ARG A 102 7.63 21.15 -3.66
CA ARG A 102 6.36 21.74 -3.19
C ARG A 102 5.34 20.72 -2.70
N LEU A 103 5.40 19.49 -3.19
CA LEU A 103 4.42 18.43 -2.88
C LEU A 103 4.83 17.52 -1.73
N THR A 104 6.11 17.52 -1.33
CA THR A 104 6.68 16.45 -0.49
C THR A 104 7.23 16.93 0.85
N ILE A 105 7.39 18.24 1.07
CA ILE A 105 7.85 18.75 2.37
C ILE A 105 6.89 18.35 3.49
N SER A 106 7.47 17.98 4.64
CA SER A 106 6.68 17.58 5.82
C SER A 106 6.23 18.78 6.66
N GLY A 107 6.76 19.98 6.38
CA GLY A 107 6.35 21.21 7.03
C GLY A 107 7.23 22.39 6.62
N LEU A 108 6.65 23.58 6.71
CA LEU A 108 7.31 24.87 6.51
C LEU A 108 6.89 25.80 7.66
N ASP A 109 7.83 26.14 8.52
CA ASP A 109 7.63 27.12 9.58
C ASP A 109 8.22 28.46 9.13
N VAL A 110 7.38 29.50 9.12
CA VAL A 110 7.79 30.87 8.80
C VAL A 110 7.59 31.72 10.05
N GLN A 111 8.66 32.36 10.51
CA GLN A 111 8.62 33.26 11.65
C GLN A 111 9.07 34.64 11.19
N GLU A 112 8.24 35.64 11.45
CA GLU A 112 8.56 37.04 11.25
C GLU A 112 8.99 37.63 12.59
N LEU A 113 10.24 38.05 12.69
CA LEU A 113 10.77 38.75 13.85
C LEU A 113 10.97 40.21 13.51
N MET A 114 10.36 41.07 14.32
CA MET A 114 10.57 42.52 14.28
C MET A 114 11.66 42.87 15.29
N SER A 115 12.69 43.60 14.84
CA SER A 115 13.70 44.19 15.72
C SER A 115 13.84 45.68 15.39
N GLY A 116 13.17 46.52 16.18
CA GLY A 116 13.00 47.94 15.86
C GLY A 116 12.27 48.13 14.52
N ASP A 117 12.86 48.91 13.61
CA ASP A 117 12.34 49.17 12.26
C ASP A 117 12.70 48.07 11.23
N THR A 118 13.46 47.05 11.62
CA THR A 118 13.88 45.97 10.70
C THR A 118 13.04 44.71 10.91
N ALA A 119 12.40 44.25 9.84
CA ALA A 119 11.73 42.95 9.78
C ALA A 119 12.72 41.88 9.29
N SER A 120 12.81 40.76 10.01
CA SER A 120 13.59 39.57 9.63
C SER A 120 12.66 38.37 9.52
N ILE A 121 12.82 37.58 8.46
CA ILE A 121 11.99 36.40 8.22
C ILE A 121 12.86 35.15 8.35
N ILE A 122 12.58 34.31 9.34
CA ILE A 122 13.20 33.00 9.50
C ILE A 122 12.30 31.95 8.84
N ARG A 123 12.89 31.11 7.98
CA ARG A 123 12.22 29.99 7.33
C ARG A 123 12.88 28.69 7.76
N LYS A 124 12.08 27.75 8.27
CA LYS A 124 12.53 26.40 8.63
C LYS A 124 11.71 25.39 7.84
N ILE A 125 12.39 24.47 7.16
CA ILE A 125 11.77 23.39 6.38
C ILE A 125 11.95 22.07 7.13
N LYS A 126 10.89 21.26 7.18
CA LYS A 126 10.96 19.85 7.61
C LYS A 126 11.00 18.96 6.37
N TRP A 127 12.09 18.23 6.24
CA TRP A 127 12.32 17.31 5.13
C TRP A 127 11.37 16.10 5.20
N PRO A 128 11.01 15.52 4.05
CA PRO A 128 10.43 14.18 4.04
C PRO A 128 11.41 13.17 4.65
N ASP A 129 10.87 12.19 5.37
CA ASP A 129 11.65 11.11 5.97
C ASP A 129 12.20 10.18 4.88
N LYS A 130 13.46 10.40 4.49
CA LYS A 130 14.14 9.61 3.45
C LYS A 130 14.34 8.15 3.85
N LEU A 131 14.55 7.85 5.13
CA LEU A 131 14.75 6.47 5.58
C LEU A 131 13.45 5.69 5.48
N ARG A 132 12.34 6.27 5.95
CA ARG A 132 11.02 5.68 5.79
C ARG A 132 10.66 5.51 4.31
N ASN A 133 11.06 6.45 3.47
CA ASN A 133 10.83 6.38 2.03
C ASN A 133 11.57 5.18 1.39
N LEU A 134 12.86 4.99 1.69
CA LEU A 134 13.63 3.82 1.24
C LEU A 134 13.06 2.50 1.76
N GLU A 135 12.58 2.48 3.00
CA GLU A 135 11.91 1.31 3.57
C GLU A 135 10.64 0.94 2.77
N LEU A 136 9.82 1.94 2.43
CA LEU A 136 8.62 1.76 1.62
C LEU A 136 8.94 1.30 0.20
N ILE A 137 10.01 1.84 -0.41
CA ILE A 137 10.53 1.38 -1.71
C ILE A 137 10.91 -0.10 -1.62
N GLY A 138 11.72 -0.50 -0.64
CA GLY A 138 12.14 -1.89 -0.52
C GLY A 138 10.99 -2.85 -0.18
N LYS A 139 9.93 -2.39 0.47
CA LYS A 139 8.69 -3.17 0.74
C LYS A 139 7.74 -3.24 -0.45
N HIS A 140 7.96 -2.44 -1.50
CA HIS A 140 7.13 -2.45 -2.69
C HIS A 140 7.13 -3.84 -3.34
N VAL A 141 5.98 -4.26 -3.87
CA VAL A 141 5.76 -5.62 -4.40
C VAL A 141 6.72 -6.00 -5.54
N GLY A 142 7.14 -5.02 -6.34
CA GLY A 142 8.08 -5.20 -7.45
C GLY A 142 9.55 -5.16 -7.04
N VAL A 143 9.90 -4.39 -6.00
CA VAL A 143 11.29 -4.26 -5.50
C VAL A 143 11.62 -5.38 -4.52
N ASN A 144 10.79 -5.54 -3.49
CA ASN A 144 10.83 -6.65 -2.52
C ASN A 144 12.21 -6.93 -1.90
N ALA A 145 12.97 -5.87 -1.59
CA ALA A 145 14.35 -5.93 -1.12
C ALA A 145 14.50 -6.50 0.31
N PHE A 146 13.42 -6.49 1.11
CA PHE A 146 13.43 -6.94 2.52
C PHE A 146 12.76 -8.30 2.74
N ARG A 147 12.63 -9.12 1.70
CA ARG A 147 12.06 -10.46 1.84
C ARG A 147 12.91 -11.29 2.81
N GLU A 148 12.32 -11.66 3.94
CA GLU A 148 12.90 -12.71 4.79
C GLU A 148 12.94 -14.01 3.97
N GLN A 149 14.14 -14.58 3.79
CA GLN A 149 14.28 -15.94 3.29
C GLN A 149 13.72 -16.88 4.35
N LEU A 150 12.44 -17.22 4.25
CA LEU A 150 11.89 -18.37 4.93
C LEU A 150 12.55 -19.62 4.30
N GLU A 151 13.55 -20.19 4.97
CA GLU A 151 13.99 -21.56 4.69
C GLU A 151 12.83 -22.51 4.97
N VAL A 152 12.00 -22.77 3.95
CA VAL A 152 10.99 -23.82 4.02
C VAL A 152 11.70 -25.15 3.84
N ASN A 153 12.14 -25.76 4.94
CA ASN A 153 12.72 -27.10 4.92
C ASN A 153 11.59 -28.14 4.69
N VAL A 154 11.33 -28.44 3.42
CA VAL A 154 10.25 -29.33 2.95
C VAL A 154 10.28 -30.71 3.64
N ASN A 155 11.47 -31.17 4.05
CA ASN A 155 11.66 -32.46 4.71
C ASN A 155 11.00 -32.55 6.09
N VAL A 156 11.00 -31.46 6.87
CA VAL A 156 10.38 -31.44 8.21
C VAL A 156 8.85 -31.44 8.10
N SER A 157 8.32 -30.67 7.15
CA SER A 157 6.88 -30.58 6.85
C SER A 157 6.28 -31.92 6.42
N LEU A 158 6.98 -32.70 5.60
CA LEU A 158 6.48 -33.99 5.13
C LEU A 158 6.52 -35.05 6.23
N ALA A 159 7.61 -35.09 7.02
CA ALA A 159 7.74 -36.00 8.15
C ALA A 159 6.63 -35.77 9.20
N ASP A 160 6.33 -34.51 9.53
CA ASP A 160 5.27 -34.14 10.47
C ASP A 160 3.87 -34.50 9.95
N ARG A 161 3.64 -34.35 8.63
CA ARG A 161 2.37 -34.74 8.01
C ARG A 161 2.20 -36.26 7.98
N ILE A 162 3.28 -37.02 7.73
CA ILE A 162 3.28 -38.49 7.78
C ILE A 162 3.08 -38.99 9.21
N ALA A 163 3.74 -38.37 10.20
CA ALA A 163 3.57 -38.72 11.62
C ALA A 163 2.14 -38.47 12.10
N LYS A 164 1.56 -37.31 11.78
CA LYS A 164 0.15 -37.01 12.08
C LYS A 164 -0.83 -37.93 11.36
N ALA A 165 -0.52 -38.37 10.14
CA ALA A 165 -1.33 -39.36 9.43
C ALA A 165 -1.29 -40.74 10.11
N ARG A 166 -0.11 -41.17 10.59
CA ARG A 166 0.04 -42.43 11.36
C ARG A 166 -0.70 -42.41 12.70
N GLU A 167 -0.66 -41.29 13.42
CA GLU A 167 -1.40 -41.13 14.68
C GLU A 167 -2.93 -41.17 14.48
N ARG A 168 -3.43 -40.66 13.35
CA ARG A 168 -4.85 -40.75 13.00
C ARG A 168 -5.27 -42.18 12.67
N ALA A 169 -4.41 -42.94 12.00
CA ALA A 169 -4.66 -44.35 11.70
C ALA A 169 -4.67 -45.23 12.96
N LYS A 170 -3.89 -44.88 14.00
CA LYS A 170 -3.87 -45.61 15.28
C LYS A 170 -5.06 -45.32 16.21
N ARG A 171 -5.75 -44.19 16.02
CA ARG A 171 -6.92 -43.79 16.83
C ARG A 171 -8.26 -44.19 16.22
N GLY A 172 -8.24 -44.86 15.08
CA GLY A 172 -9.43 -45.43 14.42
C GLY A 172 -9.42 -46.94 14.53
N ASP A 173 -9.62 -47.45 15.75
CA ASP A 173 -10.14 -48.78 16.09
C ASP A 173 -10.79 -48.67 17.48
#